data_AF-A0A2E5EVY3-F1
#
_entry.id   AF-A0A2E5EVY3-F1
#
_cell.length_a   1.000
_cell.length_b   1.000
_cell.length_c   1.000
_cell.angle_alpha   90.00
_cell.angle_beta   90.00
_cell.angle_gamma   90.00
#
_symmetry.space_group_name_H-M   'P 1'
#
loop_
_entity.id
_entity.type
_entity.pdbx_description
1 polymer ?
#
loop_
_entity_poly.entity_id
_entity_poly.type
_entity_poly.pdbx_seq_one_letter_code
_entity_poly.pdbx_strand_id
1 'polypeptide(L)'
;MTQAHMDQIEKQIGQLNKIIDDLKNIHQFEGDPYYHINKTILEIDARVNQNAKKVDQYRALKKLKNSSQLKRIDLGLDIYSENFTIVNQKNELFDFYIKDIYERIEKIGKSITTQSHILLKISDTLKDLVEEKAQ
;
A
#
# COMPACT_ATOMS: atom_id res chain seq x y z
N MET A 1 32.69 -4.50 35.55
CA MET A 1 32.60 -3.85 34.23
C MET A 1 32.08 -4.80 33.16
N THR A 2 32.60 -6.03 33.03
CA THR A 2 32.09 -7.02 32.07
C THR A 2 30.58 -7.28 32.14
N GLN A 3 29.99 -7.40 33.33
CA GLN A 3 28.54 -7.56 33.48
C GLN A 3 27.76 -6.37 32.94
N ALA A 4 28.23 -5.14 33.18
CA ALA A 4 27.57 -3.93 32.70
C ALA A 4 27.60 -3.83 31.15
N HIS A 5 28.68 -4.26 30.51
CA HIS A 5 28.75 -4.36 29.05
C HIS A 5 27.81 -5.45 28.50
N MET A 6 27.70 -6.59 29.19
CA MET A 6 26.74 -7.64 28.84
C MET A 6 25.29 -7.15 28.96
N ASP A 7 24.96 -6.43 30.04
CA ASP A 7 23.62 -5.86 30.25
C ASP A 7 23.27 -4.83 29.15
N GLN A 8 24.26 -4.06 28.67
CA GLN A 8 24.08 -3.13 27.55
C GLN A 8 23.82 -3.84 26.22
N ILE A 9 24.55 -4.92 25.93
CA ILE A 9 24.33 -5.74 24.73
C ILE A 9 22.94 -6.38 24.77
N GLU A 10 22.52 -6.93 25.91
CA GLU A 10 21.20 -7.53 26.06
C GLU A 10 20.07 -6.51 25.83
N LYS A 11 20.23 -5.28 26.34
CA LYS A 11 19.31 -4.18 26.07
C LYS A 11 19.21 -3.84 24.57
N GLN A 12 20.33 -3.84 23.86
CA GLN A 12 20.38 -3.57 22.42
C GLN A 12 19.76 -4.71 21.59
N ILE A 13 19.98 -5.96 21.97
CA ILE A 13 19.31 -7.14 21.38
C ILE A 13 17.79 -7.05 21.59
N GLY A 14 17.33 -6.64 22.78
CA GLY A 14 15.91 -6.40 23.03
C GLY A 14 15.29 -5.36 22.09
N GLN A 15 16.03 -4.29 21.77
CA GLN A 15 15.59 -3.29 20.80
C GLN A 15 15.50 -3.86 19.37
N LEU A 16 16.46 -4.69 18.96
CA LEU A 16 16.41 -5.37 17.65
C LEU A 16 15.20 -6.31 17.54
N ASN A 17 14.91 -7.08 18.59
CA ASN A 17 13.75 -7.99 18.61
C ASN A 17 12.43 -7.22 18.47
N LYS A 18 12.31 -6.08 19.15
CA LYS A 18 11.14 -5.21 18.99
C LYS A 18 10.98 -4.71 17.55
N ILE A 19 12.08 -4.28 16.92
CA ILE A 19 12.05 -3.84 15.52
C ILE A 19 11.62 -4.98 14.58
N ILE A 20 12.10 -6.21 14.83
CA ILE A 20 11.68 -7.40 14.07
C ILE A 20 10.18 -7.62 14.20
N ASP A 21 9.62 -7.51 15.41
CA ASP A 21 8.18 -7.68 15.62
C ASP A 21 7.35 -6.55 15.00
N ASP A 22 7.83 -5.31 15.07
CA ASP A 22 7.19 -4.17 14.41
C ASP A 22 7.17 -4.36 12.87
N LEU A 23 8.25 -4.92 12.29
CA LEU A 23 8.33 -5.21 10.86
C LEU A 23 7.43 -6.38 10.42
N LYS A 24 7.18 -7.38 11.26
CA LYS A 24 6.23 -8.47 10.93
C LYS A 24 4.82 -7.94 10.68
N ASN A 25 4.46 -6.83 11.32
CA ASN A 25 3.14 -6.21 11.20
C ASN A 25 3.08 -5.09 10.15
N ILE A 26 4.12 -4.92 9.32
CA ILE A 26 4.18 -3.82 8.34
C ILE A 26 3.06 -3.87 7.28
N HIS A 27 2.42 -5.03 7.13
CA HIS A 27 1.30 -5.25 6.21
C HIS A 27 -0.07 -4.85 6.79
N GLN A 28 -0.16 -4.53 8.09
CA GLN A 28 -1.41 -4.17 8.75
C GLN A 28 -1.54 -2.64 8.81
N PHE A 29 -2.50 -2.07 8.09
CA PHE A 29 -3.01 -0.76 8.46
C PHE A 29 -3.72 -0.87 9.82
N GLU A 30 -3.81 0.26 10.54
CA GLU A 30 -4.87 0.40 11.54
C GLU A 30 -6.22 0.45 10.82
N GLY A 31 -6.95 -0.69 10.82
CA GLY A 31 -8.21 -0.87 10.11
C GLY A 31 -8.17 -2.07 9.15
N ASP A 32 -9.29 -2.35 8.46
CA ASP A 32 -9.35 -3.37 7.39
C ASP A 32 -9.20 -2.68 6.01
N PRO A 33 -7.95 -2.38 5.57
CA PRO A 33 -7.68 -1.70 4.30
C PRO A 33 -8.11 -2.56 3.11
N TYR A 34 -8.08 -3.88 3.28
CA TYR A 34 -8.50 -4.84 2.26
C TYR A 34 -10.01 -4.83 2.08
N TYR A 35 -10.79 -4.59 3.13
CA TYR A 35 -12.23 -4.41 3.02
C TYR A 35 -12.60 -3.23 2.11
N HIS A 36 -12.01 -2.05 2.32
CA HIS A 36 -12.32 -0.87 1.51
C HIS A 36 -11.86 -1.03 0.07
N ILE A 37 -10.64 -1.53 -0.14
CA ILE A 37 -10.12 -1.85 -1.48
C ILE A 37 -11.04 -2.83 -2.21
N ASN A 38 -11.36 -3.96 -1.57
CA ASN A 38 -12.17 -5.01 -2.19
C ASN A 38 -13.57 -4.50 -2.52
N LYS A 39 -14.16 -3.70 -1.62
CA LYS A 39 -15.45 -3.05 -1.88
C LYS A 39 -15.38 -2.14 -3.10
N THR A 40 -14.38 -1.27 -3.19
CA THR A 40 -14.23 -0.34 -4.32
C THR A 40 -13.97 -1.08 -5.63
N ILE A 41 -13.19 -2.17 -5.62
CA ILE A 41 -13.00 -3.04 -6.79
C ILE A 41 -14.33 -3.63 -7.25
N LEU A 42 -15.12 -4.19 -6.33
CA LEU A 42 -16.44 -4.76 -6.64
C LEU A 42 -17.39 -3.71 -7.22
N GLU A 43 -17.36 -2.48 -6.70
CA GLU A 43 -18.15 -1.35 -7.22
C GLU A 43 -17.73 -0.96 -8.64
N ILE A 44 -16.43 -0.92 -8.91
CA ILE A 44 -15.88 -0.66 -10.25
C ILE A 44 -16.31 -1.76 -11.23
N ASP A 45 -16.19 -3.03 -10.83
CA ASP A 45 -16.57 -4.17 -11.68
C ASP A 45 -18.07 -4.16 -11.99
N ALA A 46 -18.91 -3.84 -11.00
CA ALA A 46 -20.34 -3.68 -11.21
C ALA A 46 -20.64 -2.56 -12.24
N ARG A 47 -19.96 -1.42 -12.13
CA ARG A 47 -20.12 -0.28 -13.06
C ARG A 47 -19.62 -0.60 -14.47
N VAL A 48 -18.48 -1.26 -14.60
CA VAL A 48 -17.95 -1.73 -15.89
C VAL A 48 -18.97 -2.66 -16.56
N ASN A 49 -19.54 -3.60 -15.81
CA ASN A 49 -20.57 -4.52 -16.32
C ASN A 49 -21.86 -3.81 -16.74
N GLN A 50 -22.28 -2.77 -16.01
CA GLN A 50 -23.43 -1.94 -16.39
C GLN A 50 -23.14 -1.15 -17.67
N ASN A 51 -21.98 -0.51 -17.76
CA ASN A 51 -21.63 0.31 -18.91
C ASN A 51 -21.43 -0.55 -20.18
N ALA A 52 -20.91 -1.78 -20.04
CA ALA A 52 -20.82 -2.74 -21.15
C ALA A 52 -22.19 -3.00 -21.79
N LYS A 53 -23.25 -3.15 -20.98
CA LYS A 53 -24.62 -3.32 -21.48
C LYS A 53 -25.11 -2.08 -22.23
N LYS A 54 -24.80 -0.87 -21.76
CA LYS A 54 -25.15 0.39 -22.44
C LYS A 54 -24.43 0.52 -23.79
N VAL A 55 -23.15 0.14 -23.85
CA VAL A 55 -22.37 0.11 -25.09
C VAL A 55 -23.01 -0.82 -26.11
N ASP A 56 -23.47 -2.00 -25.70
CA ASP A 56 -24.15 -2.94 -26.59
C ASP A 56 -25.49 -2.39 -27.09
N GLN A 57 -26.27 -1.74 -26.23
CA GLN A 57 -27.50 -1.04 -26.62
C GLN A 57 -27.23 0.08 -27.63
N TYR A 58 -26.19 0.88 -27.41
CA TYR A 58 -25.79 1.94 -28.33
C TYR A 58 -25.40 1.39 -29.71
N ARG A 59 -24.61 0.31 -29.73
CA ARG A 59 -24.24 -0.41 -30.96
C ARG A 59 -25.47 -0.94 -31.71
N ALA A 60 -26.46 -1.47 -30.99
CA ALA A 60 -27.71 -1.94 -31.58
C ALA A 60 -28.55 -0.78 -32.17
N LEU A 61 -28.69 0.33 -31.45
CA LEU A 61 -29.41 1.52 -31.92
C LEU A 61 -28.77 2.14 -33.16
N LYS A 62 -27.44 2.14 -33.26
CA LYS A 62 -26.72 2.63 -34.45
C LYS A 62 -26.99 1.80 -35.70
N LYS A 63 -27.28 0.51 -35.57
CA LYS A 63 -27.61 -0.39 -36.70
C LYS A 63 -29.05 -0.23 -37.19
N LEU A 64 -29.97 0.27 -36.35
CA LEU A 64 -31.37 0.49 -36.70
C LEU A 64 -31.54 1.83 -37.45
N LYS A 65 -31.99 1.78 -38.71
CA LYS A 65 -32.15 2.96 -39.58
C LYS A 65 -33.17 3.99 -39.07
N ASN A 66 -34.14 3.58 -38.25
CA ASN A 66 -35.25 4.43 -37.76
C ASN A 66 -35.08 4.90 -36.30
N SER A 67 -33.90 4.72 -35.68
CA SER A 67 -33.67 5.20 -34.32
C SER A 67 -33.45 6.73 -34.29
N SER A 68 -34.06 7.43 -33.33
CA SER A 68 -33.88 8.88 -33.22
C SER A 68 -32.44 9.22 -32.87
N GLN A 69 -31.89 10.23 -33.57
CA GLN A 69 -30.52 10.67 -33.38
C GLN A 69 -30.27 11.17 -31.94
N LEU A 70 -31.25 11.84 -31.32
CA LEU A 70 -31.18 12.26 -29.91
C LEU A 70 -30.97 11.08 -28.96
N LYS A 71 -31.73 9.98 -29.09
CA LYS A 71 -31.58 8.80 -28.21
C LYS A 71 -30.19 8.17 -28.31
N ARG A 72 -29.54 8.26 -29.47
CA ARG A 72 -28.16 7.81 -29.65
C ARG A 72 -27.17 8.73 -28.94
N ILE A 73 -27.35 10.05 -29.07
CA ILE A 73 -26.49 11.03 -28.42
C ILE A 73 -26.57 10.90 -26.89
N ASP A 74 -27.78 10.82 -26.34
CA ASP A 74 -27.99 10.71 -24.88
C ASP A 74 -27.30 9.46 -24.31
N LEU A 75 -27.51 8.29 -24.93
CA LEU A 75 -26.88 7.05 -24.48
C LEU A 75 -25.34 7.07 -24.66
N GLY A 76 -24.84 7.74 -25.70
CA GLY A 76 -23.41 7.96 -25.88
C GLY A 76 -22.81 8.80 -24.75
N LEU A 77 -23.48 9.89 -24.37
CA LEU A 77 -23.08 10.74 -23.25
C LEU A 77 -23.11 9.97 -21.92
N ASP A 78 -24.12 9.15 -21.68
CA ASP A 78 -24.21 8.30 -20.48
C ASP A 78 -23.01 7.35 -20.38
N ILE A 79 -22.63 6.70 -21.49
CA ILE A 79 -21.46 5.79 -21.54
C ILE A 79 -20.17 6.53 -21.20
N TYR A 80 -19.98 7.74 -21.76
CA TYR A 80 -18.80 8.56 -21.47
C TYR A 80 -18.75 9.01 -20.02
N SER A 81 -19.89 9.43 -19.46
CA SER A 81 -20.01 9.83 -18.06
C SER A 81 -19.68 8.69 -17.09
N GLU A 82 -20.19 7.48 -17.37
CA GLU A 82 -19.87 6.29 -16.57
C GLU A 82 -18.40 5.90 -16.69
N ASN A 83 -17.82 5.95 -17.90
CA ASN A 83 -16.40 5.68 -18.09
C ASN A 83 -15.51 6.67 -17.34
N PHE A 84 -15.86 7.96 -17.37
CA PHE A 84 -15.15 8.98 -16.60
C PHE A 84 -15.17 8.66 -15.11
N THR A 85 -16.34 8.27 -14.59
CA THR A 85 -16.49 7.90 -13.18
C THR A 85 -15.66 6.65 -12.83
N ILE A 86 -15.69 5.61 -13.68
CA ILE A 86 -14.88 4.39 -13.50
C ILE A 86 -13.39 4.72 -13.48
N VAL A 87 -12.92 5.56 -14.41
CA VAL A 87 -11.51 5.95 -14.49
C VAL A 87 -11.09 6.72 -13.23
N ASN A 88 -11.91 7.65 -12.74
CA ASN A 88 -11.59 8.37 -11.51
C ASN A 88 -11.50 7.44 -10.30
N GLN A 89 -12.46 6.52 -10.13
CA GLN A 89 -12.41 5.55 -9.02
C GLN A 89 -11.18 4.62 -9.10
N LYS A 90 -10.76 4.26 -10.32
CA LYS A 90 -9.51 3.52 -10.52
C LYS A 90 -8.28 4.34 -10.13
N ASN A 91 -8.23 5.62 -10.50
CA ASN A 91 -7.14 6.50 -10.13
C ASN A 91 -7.04 6.68 -8.62
N GLU A 92 -8.18 6.88 -7.93
CA GLU A 92 -8.22 6.95 -6.46
C GLU A 92 -7.69 5.67 -5.79
N LEU A 93 -8.02 4.50 -6.33
CA LEU A 93 -7.44 3.23 -5.86
C LEU A 93 -5.92 3.17 -6.07
N PHE A 94 -5.43 3.58 -7.25
CA PHE A 94 -3.99 3.64 -7.50
C PHE A 94 -3.27 4.58 -6.55
N ASP A 95 -3.81 5.76 -6.31
CA ASP A 95 -3.24 6.74 -5.37
C ASP A 95 -3.17 6.15 -3.94
N PHE A 96 -4.21 5.42 -3.51
CA PHE A 96 -4.21 4.72 -2.23
C PHE A 96 -3.11 3.66 -2.16
N TYR A 97 -2.98 2.80 -3.19
CA TYR A 97 -1.94 1.76 -3.24
C TYR A 97 -0.52 2.35 -3.27
N ILE A 98 -0.32 3.41 -4.06
CA ILE A 98 0.97 4.07 -4.17
C ILE A 98 1.35 4.66 -2.81
N LYS A 99 0.42 5.34 -2.15
CA LYS A 99 0.63 5.89 -0.81
C LYS A 99 1.00 4.79 0.20
N ASP A 100 0.28 3.66 0.19
CA ASP A 100 0.58 2.49 1.04
C ASP A 100 2.01 1.97 0.82
N ILE A 101 2.40 1.78 -0.44
CA ILE A 101 3.75 1.31 -0.79
C ILE A 101 4.80 2.29 -0.27
N TYR A 102 4.59 3.60 -0.44
CA TYR A 102 5.52 4.62 0.06
C TYR A 102 5.65 4.60 1.59
N GLU A 103 4.53 4.52 2.32
CA GLU A 103 4.55 4.47 3.78
C GLU A 103 5.28 3.21 4.30
N ARG A 104 5.14 2.07 3.61
CA ARG A 104 5.89 0.84 3.92
C ARG A 104 7.37 0.99 3.66
N ILE A 105 7.75 1.53 2.50
CA ILE A 105 9.16 1.78 2.17
C ILE A 105 9.78 2.72 3.21
N GLU A 106 9.06 3.75 3.63
CA GLU A 106 9.54 4.68 4.66
C GLU A 106 9.75 3.98 6.01
N LYS A 107 8.78 3.15 6.45
CA LYS A 107 8.91 2.34 7.68
C LYS A 107 10.12 1.39 7.62
N ILE A 108 10.32 0.72 6.48
CA ILE A 108 11.49 -0.15 6.26
C ILE A 108 12.79 0.67 6.33
N GLY A 109 12.85 1.82 5.65
CA GLY A 109 14.03 2.67 5.63
C GLY A 109 14.42 3.18 7.03
N LYS A 110 13.43 3.63 7.83
CA LYS A 110 13.63 4.01 9.23
C LYS A 110 14.11 2.83 10.09
N SER A 111 13.55 1.65 9.86
CA SER A 111 13.93 0.42 10.56
C SER A 111 15.39 0.05 10.27
N ILE A 112 15.81 0.02 9.00
CA ILE A 112 17.21 -0.24 8.60
C ILE A 112 18.15 0.74 9.28
N THR A 113 17.84 2.04 9.23
CA THR A 113 18.67 3.09 9.85
C THR A 113 18.84 2.86 11.36
N THR A 114 17.76 2.46 12.03
CA THR A 114 17.76 2.19 13.48
C THR A 114 18.56 0.93 13.81
N GLN A 115 18.38 -0.16 13.03
CA GLN A 115 19.14 -1.39 13.19
C GLN A 115 20.64 -1.16 12.99
N SER A 116 21.04 -0.40 11.96
CA SER A 116 22.44 -0.03 11.73
C SER A 116 23.04 0.70 12.93
N HIS A 117 22.31 1.66 13.52
CA HIS A 117 22.77 2.36 14.72
C HIS A 117 22.93 1.44 15.93
N ILE A 118 22.02 0.48 16.13
CA ILE A 118 22.11 -0.48 17.23
C ILE A 118 23.33 -1.39 17.02
N LEU A 119 23.52 -1.91 15.80
CA LEU A 119 24.65 -2.78 15.49
C LEU A 119 26.01 -2.09 15.68
N LEU A 120 26.12 -0.80 15.32
CA LEU A 120 27.31 -0.01 15.60
C LEU A 120 27.59 0.07 17.10
N LYS A 121 26.57 0.33 17.92
CA LYS A 121 26.74 0.37 19.38
C LYS A 121 27.15 -0.99 19.96
N ILE A 122 26.61 -2.10 19.46
CA ILE A 122 27.04 -3.45 19.87
C ILE A 122 28.53 -3.62 19.54
N SER A 123 28.93 -3.24 18.33
CA SER A 123 30.32 -3.33 17.87
C SER A 123 31.27 -2.51 18.76
N ASP A 124 30.89 -1.29 19.11
CA ASP A 124 31.69 -0.43 19.99
C ASP A 124 31.84 -1.06 21.39
N THR A 125 30.75 -1.51 22.02
CA THR A 125 30.80 -2.19 23.33
C THR A 125 31.66 -3.46 23.30
N LEU A 126 31.61 -4.23 22.21
CA LEU A 126 32.45 -5.42 22.05
C LEU A 126 33.92 -5.08 21.89
N LYS A 127 34.24 -3.98 21.18
CA LYS A 127 35.60 -3.50 21.01
C LYS A 127 36.20 -3.09 22.36
N ASP A 128 35.47 -2.31 23.14
CA ASP A 128 35.89 -1.87 24.48
C ASP A 128 36.15 -3.08 25.39
N LEU A 129 35.29 -4.11 25.35
CA LEU A 129 35.49 -5.37 26.08
C LEU A 129 36.76 -6.13 25.69
N VAL A 130 37.16 -6.08 24.42
CA VAL A 130 38.39 -6.73 23.93
C VAL A 130 39.62 -5.94 24.36
N GLU A 131 39.57 -4.61 24.26
CA GLU A 131 40.66 -3.73 24.67
C GLU A 131 40.90 -3.79 26.19
N GLU A 132 39.83 -3.87 27.00
CA GLU A 132 39.92 -4.08 28.46
C GLU A 132 40.55 -5.42 28.85
N LYS A 133 40.34 -6.49 28.06
CA LYS A 133 40.94 -7.80 28.32
C LYS A 133 42.39 -7.91 27.88
N ALA A 134 42.87 -6.98 27.05
CA ALA A 134 44.24 -6.95 26.55
C ALA A 134 45.19 -6.14 27.45
N GLN A 135 44.65 -5.39 28.42
CA GLN A 135 45.38 -4.64 29.45
C GLN A 135 45.56 -5.48 30.72
#